data_AF-A0A164DX71-F1
#
_entry.id   AF-A0A164DX71-F1
#
_cell.length_a   1.000
_cell.length_b   1.000
_cell.length_c   1.000
_cell.angle_alpha   90.00
_cell.angle_beta   90.00
_cell.angle_gamma   90.00
#
_symmetry.space_group_name_H-M   'P 1'
#
loop_
_entity.id
_entity.type
_entity.pdbx_description
1 polymer ?
#
loop_
_entity_poly.entity_id
_entity_poly.type
_entity_poly.pdbx_seq_one_letter_code
_entity_poly.pdbx_strand_id
1 'polypeptide(L)'
;MCLAIVLAEFVSSTDPKYGNFLLLLEIISSLQCYSFTENELIILEKNIKLHNRNHLLLYPKVAGSAGKAITPKLHTLLHFPSQIRLFVPPRYSWCFRYESKNARFKKIMRRNCNFRNVPWSFCAHHQKLVGLDVRENGEGDFFGKMERFTIHGHHSPIHVKYAWWV
;
A
#
# COMPACT_ATOMS: atom_id res chain seq x y z
N MET A 1 -10.77 5.96 7.26
CA MET A 1 -12.22 5.69 7.09
C MET A 1 -13.12 6.80 7.62
N CYS A 2 -12.61 7.98 8.00
CA CYS A 2 -13.45 9.03 8.59
C CYS A 2 -14.41 9.72 7.59
N LEU A 3 -14.11 9.66 6.28
CA LEU A 3 -14.94 10.32 5.26
C LEU A 3 -16.37 9.78 5.19
N ALA A 4 -16.57 8.46 5.34
CA ALA A 4 -17.92 7.90 5.37
C ALA A 4 -18.73 8.42 6.55
N ILE A 5 -18.12 8.47 7.74
CA ILE A 5 -18.77 8.99 8.95
C ILE A 5 -19.17 10.45 8.76
N VAL A 6 -18.27 11.27 8.23
CA VAL A 6 -18.57 12.69 7.95
C VAL A 6 -19.71 12.83 6.93
N LEU A 7 -19.72 12.01 5.87
CA LEU A 7 -20.76 12.07 4.85
C LEU A 7 -22.11 11.52 5.33
N ALA A 8 -22.13 10.64 6.35
CA ALA A 8 -23.35 10.00 6.82
C ALA A 8 -24.40 10.99 7.33
N GLU A 9 -23.99 12.14 7.87
CA GLU A 9 -24.91 13.20 8.33
C GLU A 9 -25.55 13.97 7.17
N PHE A 10 -24.94 13.95 5.99
CA PHE A 10 -25.35 14.74 4.83
C PHE A 10 -26.03 13.92 3.74
N VAL A 11 -26.14 12.59 3.91
CA VAL A 11 -26.68 11.70 2.89
C VAL A 11 -27.79 10.83 3.49
N SER A 12 -28.87 10.67 2.73
CA SER A 12 -29.96 9.76 3.10
C SER A 12 -29.42 8.33 3.25
N SER A 13 -29.88 7.62 4.30
CA SER A 13 -29.56 6.21 4.53
C SER A 13 -29.98 5.29 3.38
N THR A 14 -30.92 5.74 2.53
CA THR A 14 -31.43 5.00 1.37
C THR A 14 -30.74 5.34 0.05
N ASP A 15 -29.76 6.24 0.03
CA ASP A 15 -29.09 6.63 -1.21
C ASP A 15 -28.23 5.47 -1.76
N PRO A 16 -28.56 4.93 -2.96
CA PRO A 16 -27.80 3.82 -3.54
C PRO A 16 -26.36 4.19 -3.91
N LYS A 17 -26.06 5.48 -4.16
CA LYS A 17 -24.68 5.96 -4.41
C LYS A 17 -23.83 5.85 -3.17
N TYR A 18 -24.40 6.21 -2.02
CA TYR A 18 -23.73 6.09 -0.73
C TYR A 18 -23.55 4.63 -0.35
N GLY A 19 -24.58 3.80 -0.54
CA GLY A 19 -24.46 2.35 -0.36
C GLY A 19 -23.34 1.73 -1.21
N ASN A 20 -23.22 2.14 -2.48
CA ASN A 20 -22.14 1.66 -3.34
C ASN A 20 -20.76 2.18 -2.92
N PHE A 21 -20.67 3.38 -2.34
CA PHE A 21 -19.44 3.91 -1.75
C PHE A 21 -19.03 3.14 -0.50
N LEU A 22 -19.97 2.78 0.38
CA LEU A 22 -19.70 1.95 1.55
C LEU A 22 -19.18 0.56 1.14
N LEU A 23 -19.77 -0.05 0.10
CA LEU A 23 -19.29 -1.30 -0.46
C LEU A 23 -17.84 -1.20 -0.97
N LEU A 24 -17.45 -0.07 -1.58
CA LEU A 24 -16.06 0.18 -1.97
C LEU A 24 -15.14 0.24 -0.75
N LEU A 25 -15.57 0.89 0.33
CA LEU A 25 -14.78 0.95 1.57
C LEU A 25 -14.62 -0.43 2.21
N GLU A 26 -15.63 -1.28 2.15
CA GLU A 26 -15.56 -2.67 2.59
C GLU A 26 -14.52 -3.46 1.77
N ILE A 27 -14.55 -3.33 0.44
CA ILE A 27 -13.55 -3.95 -0.45
C ILE A 27 -12.14 -3.49 -0.09
N ILE A 28 -11.91 -2.17 0.05
CA ILE A 28 -10.59 -1.62 0.39
C ILE A 28 -10.13 -2.09 1.77
N SER A 29 -11.04 -2.21 2.73
CA SER A 29 -10.75 -2.73 4.07
C SER A 29 -10.37 -4.20 4.04
N SER A 30 -11.07 -5.01 3.23
CA SER A 30 -10.72 -6.42 3.00
C SER A 30 -9.31 -6.54 2.41
N LEU A 31 -8.95 -5.71 1.42
CA LEU A 31 -7.62 -5.68 0.80
C LEU A 31 -6.48 -5.30 1.78
N GLN A 32 -6.79 -4.78 2.97
CA GLN A 32 -5.83 -4.46 4.03
C GLN A 32 -5.49 -5.65 4.94
N CYS A 33 -6.12 -6.80 4.76
CA CYS A 33 -5.84 -7.98 5.56
C CYS A 33 -4.41 -8.52 5.36
N TYR A 34 -3.86 -9.15 6.40
CA TYR A 34 -2.52 -9.75 6.39
C TYR A 34 -2.49 -11.14 5.74
N SER A 35 -3.65 -11.76 5.58
CA SER A 35 -3.87 -13.09 5.02
C SER A 35 -5.28 -13.17 4.46
N PHE A 36 -5.51 -14.13 3.55
CA PHE A 36 -6.84 -14.43 3.04
C PHE A 36 -7.05 -15.94 3.05
N THR A 37 -8.25 -16.35 3.39
CA THR A 37 -8.82 -17.67 3.11
C THR A 37 -9.51 -17.66 1.74
N GLU A 38 -9.71 -18.84 1.14
CA GLU A 38 -10.39 -18.92 -0.16
C GLU A 38 -11.83 -18.40 -0.10
N ASN A 39 -12.53 -18.63 1.01
CA ASN A 39 -13.89 -18.12 1.22
C ASN A 39 -13.93 -16.57 1.23
N GLU A 40 -12.95 -15.93 1.88
CA GLU A 40 -12.83 -14.46 1.88
C GLU A 40 -12.53 -13.93 0.48
N LEU A 41 -11.73 -14.64 -0.32
CA LEU A 41 -11.45 -14.26 -1.71
C LEU A 41 -12.70 -14.37 -2.61
N ILE A 42 -13.52 -15.40 -2.41
CA ILE A 42 -14.80 -15.55 -3.12
C ILE A 42 -15.74 -14.39 -2.77
N ILE A 43 -15.83 -14.02 -1.49
CA ILE A 43 -16.63 -12.87 -1.03
C ILE A 43 -16.09 -11.57 -1.63
N LEU A 44 -14.77 -11.36 -1.60
CA LEU A 44 -14.12 -10.18 -2.18
C LEU A 44 -14.43 -10.06 -3.69
N GLU A 45 -14.31 -11.15 -4.44
CA GLU A 45 -14.63 -11.18 -5.87
C GLU A 45 -16.10 -10.83 -6.14
N LYS A 46 -17.02 -11.38 -5.34
CA LYS A 46 -18.45 -11.06 -5.43
C LYS A 46 -18.71 -9.58 -5.14
N ASN A 47 -18.11 -9.04 -4.09
CA ASN A 47 -18.27 -7.63 -3.70
C ASN A 47 -17.73 -6.69 -4.78
N ILE A 48 -16.57 -7.00 -5.38
CA ILE A 48 -16.00 -6.20 -6.49
C ILE A 48 -16.92 -6.21 -7.71
N LYS A 49 -17.42 -7.39 -8.11
CA LYS A 49 -18.36 -7.50 -9.24
C LYS A 49 -19.65 -6.71 -8.99
N LEU A 50 -20.20 -6.82 -7.79
CA LEU A 50 -21.39 -6.08 -7.37
C LEU A 50 -21.15 -4.57 -7.39
N HIS A 51 -20.05 -4.11 -6.80
CA HIS A 51 -19.67 -2.70 -6.76
C HIS A 51 -19.54 -2.10 -8.17
N ASN A 52 -18.79 -2.77 -9.06
CA ASN A 52 -18.58 -2.30 -10.42
C ASN A 52 -19.88 -2.31 -11.24
N ARG A 53 -20.77 -3.30 -11.05
CA ARG A 53 -22.09 -3.31 -11.67
C ARG A 53 -22.94 -2.14 -11.20
N ASN A 54 -23.01 -1.91 -9.89
CA ASN A 54 -23.74 -0.78 -9.33
C ASN A 54 -23.15 0.56 -9.81
N HIS A 55 -21.83 0.66 -9.94
CA HIS A 55 -21.17 1.86 -10.43
C HIS A 55 -21.61 2.22 -11.86
N LEU A 56 -21.70 1.22 -12.75
CA LEU A 56 -22.19 1.41 -14.11
C LEU A 56 -23.65 1.91 -14.16
N LEU A 57 -24.50 1.39 -13.27
CA LEU A 57 -25.92 1.75 -13.21
C LEU A 57 -26.13 3.14 -12.61
N LEU A 58 -25.37 3.50 -11.58
CA LEU A 58 -25.53 4.76 -10.84
C LEU A 58 -24.83 5.95 -11.49
N TYR A 59 -23.78 5.69 -12.28
CA TYR A 59 -23.01 6.69 -13.01
C TYR A 59 -22.96 6.36 -14.51
N PRO A 60 -24.13 6.32 -15.18
CA PRO A 60 -24.18 6.04 -16.60
C PRO A 60 -23.50 7.16 -17.37
N LYS A 61 -22.73 6.81 -18.40
CA LYS A 61 -22.14 7.80 -19.29
C LYS A 61 -23.16 8.27 -20.31
N VAL A 62 -23.15 9.58 -20.55
CA VAL A 62 -23.91 10.20 -21.63
C VAL A 62 -23.39 9.64 -22.96
N ALA A 63 -24.31 9.16 -23.80
CA ALA A 63 -24.00 8.67 -25.14
C ALA A 63 -23.31 9.80 -25.93
N GLY A 64 -22.07 9.56 -26.37
CA GLY A 64 -21.24 10.55 -27.07
C GLY A 64 -20.05 11.10 -26.28
N SER A 65 -19.92 10.81 -24.97
CA SER A 65 -18.69 11.15 -24.23
C SER A 65 -17.57 10.12 -24.51
N ALA A 66 -16.39 10.60 -24.88
CA ALA A 66 -15.27 9.78 -25.39
C ALA A 66 -14.53 8.93 -24.33
N GLY A 67 -15.19 8.45 -23.27
CA GLY A 67 -14.51 7.62 -22.27
C GLY A 67 -15.36 6.50 -21.69
N LYS A 68 -14.72 5.60 -20.94
CA LYS A 68 -15.38 4.48 -20.23
C LYS A 68 -15.98 4.94 -18.90
N ALA A 69 -17.08 4.31 -18.47
CA ALA A 69 -17.71 4.57 -17.18
C ALA A 69 -16.87 4.00 -16.02
N ILE A 70 -16.28 2.82 -16.21
CA ILE A 70 -15.29 2.24 -15.28
C ILE A 70 -13.91 2.85 -15.56
N THR A 71 -13.32 3.44 -14.53
CA THR A 71 -11.95 3.97 -14.58
C THR A 71 -10.92 2.83 -14.52
N PRO A 72 -9.68 3.04 -15.02
CA PRO A 72 -8.62 2.04 -14.88
C PRO A 72 -8.42 1.56 -13.44
N LYS A 73 -8.52 2.47 -12.45
CA LYS A 73 -8.40 2.13 -11.01
C LYS A 73 -9.46 1.13 -10.55
N LEU A 74 -10.72 1.30 -10.98
CA LEU A 74 -11.81 0.38 -10.67
C LEU A 74 -11.68 -0.95 -11.43
N HIS A 75 -11.16 -0.92 -12.66
CA HIS A 75 -10.87 -2.13 -13.41
C HIS A 75 -9.77 -2.97 -12.74
N THR A 76 -8.72 -2.33 -12.20
CA THR A 76 -7.66 -3.03 -11.47
C THR A 76 -8.20 -3.88 -10.32
N LEU A 77 -9.33 -3.50 -9.70
CA LEU A 77 -9.91 -4.28 -8.61
C LEU A 77 -10.24 -5.72 -9.02
N LEU A 78 -10.66 -5.95 -10.27
CA LEU A 78 -11.02 -7.26 -10.78
C LEU A 78 -9.84 -8.25 -10.77
N HIS A 79 -8.61 -7.74 -10.79
CA HIS A 79 -7.39 -8.55 -10.81
C HIS A 79 -6.87 -8.88 -9.41
N PHE A 80 -7.32 -8.19 -8.35
CA PHE A 80 -6.82 -8.45 -7.00
C PHE A 80 -7.06 -9.90 -6.53
N PRO A 81 -8.25 -10.52 -6.71
CA PRO A 81 -8.46 -11.89 -6.26
C PRO A 81 -7.49 -12.89 -6.89
N SER A 82 -7.20 -12.79 -8.19
CA SER A 82 -6.24 -13.67 -8.86
C SER A 82 -4.80 -13.35 -8.45
N GLN A 83 -4.45 -12.08 -8.32
CA GLN A 83 -3.13 -11.65 -7.84
C GLN A 83 -2.84 -12.12 -6.42
N ILE A 84 -3.82 -12.07 -5.51
CA ILE A 84 -3.65 -12.51 -4.12
C ILE A 84 -3.37 -14.01 -4.05
N ARG A 85 -4.04 -14.83 -4.88
CA ARG A 85 -3.79 -16.27 -4.97
C ARG A 85 -2.36 -16.59 -5.45
N LEU A 86 -1.79 -15.73 -6.30
CA LEU A 86 -0.45 -15.96 -6.89
C LEU A 86 0.69 -15.37 -6.05
N PHE A 87 0.50 -14.16 -5.50
CA PHE A 87 1.60 -13.34 -4.99
C PHE A 87 1.48 -12.95 -3.52
N VAL A 88 0.42 -13.36 -2.80
CA VAL A 88 0.09 -12.97 -1.42
C VAL A 88 -0.69 -11.63 -1.29
N PRO A 89 -1.20 -11.29 -0.10
CA PRO A 89 -2.02 -10.10 0.13
C PRO A 89 -1.38 -8.79 -0.37
N PRO A 90 -2.17 -7.84 -0.90
CA PRO A 90 -1.62 -6.63 -1.53
C PRO A 90 -0.91 -5.72 -0.53
N ARG A 91 -1.28 -5.79 0.76
CA ARG A 91 -0.68 -5.02 1.84
C ARG A 91 0.85 -5.06 1.84
N TYR A 92 1.46 -6.20 1.49
CA TYR A 92 2.91 -6.37 1.48
C TYR A 92 3.61 -5.61 0.33
N SER A 93 2.90 -5.30 -0.75
CA SER A 93 3.42 -4.56 -1.91
C SER A 93 2.93 -3.10 -1.98
N TRP A 94 2.14 -2.65 -1.00
CA TRP A 94 1.59 -1.30 -0.99
C TRP A 94 2.61 -0.21 -0.67
N CYS A 95 2.43 0.95 -1.33
CA CYS A 95 3.29 2.10 -1.18
C CYS A 95 3.03 2.93 0.11
N PHE A 96 2.06 2.57 0.96
CA PHE A 96 1.76 3.36 2.17
C PHE A 96 2.94 3.48 3.13
N ARG A 97 3.72 2.41 3.32
CA ARG A 97 4.93 2.45 4.15
C ARG A 97 6.01 3.34 3.54
N TYR A 98 6.16 3.25 2.21
CA TYR A 98 7.11 4.08 1.46
C TYR A 98 6.75 5.57 1.58
N GLU A 99 5.48 5.93 1.33
CA GLU A 99 5.02 7.31 1.44
C GLU A 99 5.05 7.85 2.89
N SER A 100 4.75 7.00 3.87
CA SER A 100 4.88 7.35 5.29
C SER A 100 6.33 7.69 5.66
N LYS A 101 7.30 6.89 5.21
CA LYS A 101 8.73 7.19 5.39
C LYS A 101 9.09 8.54 4.75
N ASN A 102 8.52 8.86 3.58
CA ASN A 102 8.74 10.13 2.89
C ASN A 102 8.22 11.36 3.65
N ALA A 103 7.22 11.21 4.53
CA ALA A 103 6.66 12.33 5.30
C ALA A 103 7.70 13.02 6.20
N ARG A 104 8.58 12.23 6.85
CA ARG A 104 9.69 12.76 7.66
C ARG A 104 10.63 13.61 6.80
N PHE A 105 10.92 13.16 5.58
CA PHE A 105 11.85 13.84 4.67
C PHE A 105 11.27 15.16 4.17
N LYS A 106 9.99 15.17 3.79
CA LYS A 106 9.27 16.40 3.42
C LYS A 106 9.29 17.44 4.54
N LYS A 107 9.24 17.02 5.82
CA LYS A 107 9.33 17.92 6.99
C LYS A 107 10.72 18.56 7.12
N ILE A 108 11.79 17.78 6.97
CA ILE A 108 13.18 18.29 7.04
C ILE A 108 13.46 19.27 5.90
N MET A 109 13.03 18.96 4.68
CA MET A 109 13.19 19.85 3.53
C MET A 109 12.52 21.20 3.75
N ARG A 110 11.27 21.21 4.24
CA ARG A 110 10.55 22.44 4.55
C ARG A 110 11.25 23.27 5.62
N ARG A 111 11.84 22.62 6.63
CA ARG A 111 12.57 23.31 7.71
C ARG A 111 13.88 23.93 7.24
N ASN A 112 14.61 23.21 6.38
CA ASN A 112 15.93 23.65 5.93
C ASN A 112 15.87 24.58 4.70
N CYS A 113 14.69 24.72 4.08
CA CYS A 113 14.46 25.45 2.83
C CYS A 113 15.44 25.08 1.70
N ASN A 114 16.07 23.91 1.78
CA ASN A 114 17.04 23.43 0.81
C ASN A 114 16.41 22.33 -0.04
N PHE A 115 16.11 22.69 -1.28
CA PHE A 115 15.51 21.81 -2.29
C PHE A 115 16.54 21.32 -3.33
N ARG A 116 17.82 21.68 -3.16
CA ARG A 116 18.89 21.26 -4.07
C ARG A 116 19.39 19.87 -3.65
N ASN A 117 19.39 18.93 -4.59
CA ASN A 117 19.83 17.54 -4.38
C ASN A 117 19.22 16.89 -3.13
N VAL A 118 17.88 16.93 -3.06
CA VAL A 118 17.08 16.32 -1.98
C VAL A 118 17.49 14.87 -1.69
N PRO A 119 17.69 13.98 -2.70
CA PRO A 119 18.08 12.60 -2.43
C PRO A 119 19.44 12.50 -1.72
N TRP A 120 20.39 13.37 -2.07
CA TRP A 120 21.72 13.38 -1.45
C TRP A 120 21.67 13.88 0.00
N SER A 121 21.01 15.03 0.22
CA SER A 121 20.78 15.58 1.56
C SER A 121 20.05 14.57 2.46
N PHE A 122 19.14 13.80 1.86
CA PHE A 122 18.43 12.70 2.49
C PHE A 122 19.35 11.55 2.88
N CYS A 123 20.11 10.99 1.94
CA CYS A 123 21.03 9.87 2.22
C CYS A 123 22.04 10.24 3.30
N ALA A 124 22.65 11.43 3.19
CA ALA A 124 23.63 11.90 4.17
C ALA A 124 23.02 12.05 5.58
N HIS A 125 21.80 12.60 5.70
CA HIS A 125 21.15 12.72 7.00
C HIS A 125 20.73 11.36 7.57
N HIS A 126 20.21 10.46 6.74
CA HIS A 126 19.81 9.12 7.18
C HIS A 126 21.02 8.31 7.65
N GLN A 127 22.12 8.32 6.90
CA GLN A 127 23.38 7.67 7.29
C GLN A 127 23.92 8.20 8.62
N LYS A 128 23.88 9.52 8.85
CA LYS A 128 24.28 10.13 10.13
C LYS A 128 23.40 9.65 11.30
N LEU A 129 22.09 9.55 11.10
CA LEU A 129 21.18 9.04 12.14
C LEU A 129 21.45 7.58 12.45
N VAL A 130 21.60 6.74 11.43
CA VAL A 130 21.95 5.32 11.60
C VAL A 130 23.28 5.17 12.32
N GLY A 131 24.29 5.98 11.98
CA GLY A 131 25.59 5.96 12.67
C GLY A 131 25.49 6.36 14.15
N LEU A 132 24.58 7.28 14.52
CA LEU A 132 24.33 7.63 15.91
C LEU A 132 23.65 6.48 16.67
N ASP A 133 22.61 5.89 16.08
CA ASP A 133 21.90 4.74 16.68
C ASP A 133 22.86 3.55 16.88
N VAL A 134 23.72 3.27 15.88
CA VAL A 134 24.75 2.23 15.96
C VAL A 134 25.80 2.54 17.03
N ARG A 135 26.21 3.81 17.17
CA ARG A 135 27.16 4.21 18.22
C ARG A 135 26.57 4.06 19.61
N GLU A 136 25.28 4.35 19.77
CA GLU A 136 24.59 4.33 21.07
C GLU A 136 24.24 2.89 21.50
N ASN A 137 23.66 2.09 20.59
CA ASN A 137 23.09 0.78 20.91
C ASN A 137 23.95 -0.40 20.42
N GLY A 138 25.02 -0.12 19.66
CA GLY A 138 25.85 -1.13 19.01
C GLY A 138 25.25 -1.66 17.70
N GLU A 139 26.12 -2.16 16.82
CA GLU A 139 25.72 -2.68 15.50
C GLU A 139 24.72 -3.84 15.56
N GLY A 140 24.86 -4.71 16.58
CA GLY A 140 24.02 -5.90 16.73
C GLY A 140 22.56 -5.61 17.10
N ASP A 141 22.27 -4.43 17.65
CA ASP A 141 20.90 -3.99 17.95
C ASP A 141 20.21 -3.47 16.67
N PHE A 142 20.93 -2.70 15.85
CA PHE A 142 20.37 -2.09 14.64
C PHE A 142 20.23 -3.08 13.46
N PHE A 143 21.27 -3.86 13.18
CA PHE A 143 21.25 -4.84 12.07
C PHE A 143 20.62 -6.19 12.47
N GLY A 144 20.33 -6.37 13.76
CA GLY A 144 19.97 -7.64 14.36
C GLY A 144 21.18 -8.57 14.47
N LYS A 145 21.10 -9.54 15.39
CA LYS A 145 22.07 -10.65 15.48
C LYS A 145 21.83 -11.65 14.34
N MET A 146 21.95 -11.22 13.07
CA MET A 146 21.91 -12.16 11.94
C MET A 146 23.28 -12.82 11.79
N GLU A 147 23.52 -13.87 12.57
CA GLU A 147 24.79 -14.59 12.54
C GLU A 147 24.97 -15.34 11.21
N ARG A 148 23.88 -15.82 10.58
CA ARG A 148 23.88 -16.53 9.29
C ARG A 148 22.52 -16.40 8.61
N PHE A 149 22.50 -15.96 7.35
CA PHE A 149 21.35 -16.17 6.48
C PHE A 149 21.82 -16.71 5.13
N THR A 150 20.99 -17.57 4.55
CA THR A 150 21.25 -18.19 3.25
C THR A 150 20.34 -17.53 2.23
N ILE A 151 20.91 -16.90 1.22
CA ILE A 151 20.14 -16.35 0.10
C ILE A 151 19.91 -17.50 -0.89
N HIS A 152 18.66 -17.94 -1.00
CA HIS A 152 18.27 -18.93 -2.00
C HIS A 152 17.97 -18.21 -3.33
N GLY A 153 18.87 -18.36 -4.30
CA GLY A 153 18.69 -17.90 -5.67
C GLY A 153 18.42 -19.06 -6.64
N HIS A 154 18.42 -18.77 -7.94
CA HIS A 154 18.28 -19.77 -9.02
C HIS A 154 19.52 -20.67 -9.19
N HIS A 155 20.62 -20.33 -8.51
CA HIS A 155 21.88 -21.08 -8.44
C HIS A 155 22.15 -21.55 -7.01
N SER A 156 23.29 -22.20 -6.78
CA SER A 156 23.69 -22.72 -5.46
C SER A 156 23.48 -21.69 -4.33
N PRO A 157 22.97 -22.10 -3.15
CA PRO A 157 22.68 -21.18 -2.06
C PRO A 157 23.91 -20.40 -1.64
N ILE A 158 23.78 -19.07 -1.54
CA ILE A 158 24.86 -18.21 -1.06
C ILE A 158 24.74 -18.12 0.46
N HIS A 159 25.70 -18.73 1.16
CA HIS A 159 25.82 -18.63 2.60
C HIS A 159 26.58 -17.35 2.96
N VAL A 160 25.86 -16.32 3.42
CA VAL A 160 26.48 -15.09 3.91
C VAL A 160 26.87 -15.34 5.38
N LYS A 161 28.16 -15.65 5.60
CA LYS A 161 28.75 -15.65 6.95
C LYS A 161 29.30 -14.27 7.23
N TYR A 162 28.62 -13.57 8.14
CA TYR A 162 28.92 -12.22 8.58
C TYR A 162 28.81 -11.17 7.47
N ALA A 163 27.77 -10.33 7.55
CA ALA A 163 27.68 -9.13 6.74
C ALA A 163 28.67 -8.06 7.26
N TRP A 164 29.98 -8.33 7.17
CA TRP A 164 31.01 -7.29 7.26
C TRP A 164 31.13 -6.67 5.87
N TRP A 165 30.42 -5.57 5.64
CA TRP A 165 30.80 -4.64 4.58
C TRP A 165 31.90 -3.75 5.18
N VAL A 166 33.16 -4.13 4.98
CA VAL A 166 34.31 -3.21 5.11
C VAL A 166 34.49 -2.49 3.79
#